data_AF-A0A2P7TGW6-F1
#
_entry.id   AF-A0A2P7TGW6-F1
#
_cell.length_a   1.000
_cell.length_b   1.000
_cell.length_c   1.000
_cell.angle_alpha   90.00
_cell.angle_beta   90.00
_cell.angle_gamma   90.00
#
_symmetry.space_group_name_H-M   'P 1'
#
loop_
_entity.id
_entity.type
_entity.pdbx_description
1 polymer ?
#
loop_
_entity_poly.entity_id
_entity_poly.type
_entity_poly.pdbx_seq_one_letter_code
_entity_poly.pdbx_strand_id
1 'polypeptide(L)'
;MFTPKALPHPLVTMRQNDRLPEVFDLELNYLDEVKQYYHSVECHLVLYPYSRKITSEKFQFYPFEEYVRDIATHQRSVYTPVNDKMNKGFGLIFGILIALIFARFKPDDLFSVESIVSVFGAYLLGKDLWTDIDHFLINATKNFKLRYTDSYYFYELVRNTTLTQYSYFARKERYGKQHLLPQKLDFIEHSNSQTVRMLFEVKDWTPVTGASAHIMSIRVSPKHLTTLLQEGFMLGMKMSFNRRNRFTTRHFEVFQSLHRQQPGCIDDNGNWNNHHFFYRQTISAGRLKYFASSGIIQNSPLIELKLL
;
A
#
# COMPACT_ATOMS: atom_id res chain seq x y z
N MET A 1 -9.10 -10.51 -18.28
CA MET A 1 -7.86 -9.94 -17.68
C MET A 1 -7.70 -8.52 -18.15
N PHE A 2 -7.38 -7.60 -17.24
CA PHE A 2 -7.28 -6.19 -17.57
C PHE A 2 -6.03 -5.89 -18.39
N THR A 3 -6.21 -4.99 -19.35
CA THR A 3 -5.13 -4.43 -20.18
C THR A 3 -5.33 -2.92 -20.28
N PRO A 4 -4.31 -2.16 -20.71
CA PRO A 4 -4.46 -0.72 -20.88
C PRO A 4 -5.63 -0.30 -21.80
N LYS A 5 -6.01 -1.15 -22.78
CA LYS A 5 -7.13 -0.87 -23.70
C LYS A 5 -8.45 -1.54 -23.30
N ALA A 6 -8.40 -2.49 -22.36
CA ALA A 6 -9.55 -3.28 -21.92
C ALA A 6 -9.54 -3.33 -20.39
N LEU A 7 -9.88 -2.19 -19.80
CA LEU A 7 -10.03 -1.97 -18.37
C LEU A 7 -11.49 -1.52 -18.16
N PRO A 8 -12.22 -2.06 -17.18
CA PRO A 8 -13.55 -1.55 -16.89
C PRO A 8 -13.46 -0.20 -16.17
N HIS A 9 -14.50 0.63 -16.35
CA HIS A 9 -14.53 2.01 -15.85
C HIS A 9 -15.89 2.32 -15.22
N PRO A 10 -15.93 2.94 -14.03
CA PRO A 10 -14.79 3.36 -13.19
C PRO A 10 -14.28 2.24 -12.29
N LEU A 11 -12.97 2.16 -12.05
CA LEU A 11 -12.40 1.18 -11.11
C LEU A 11 -12.75 1.50 -9.65
N VAL A 12 -12.76 2.79 -9.31
CA VAL A 12 -13.07 3.28 -7.97
C VAL A 12 -14.11 4.38 -8.05
N THR A 13 -15.14 4.25 -7.23
CA THR A 13 -16.15 5.29 -7.02
C THR A 13 -15.89 5.98 -5.70
N MET A 14 -15.76 7.30 -5.70
CA MET A 14 -15.74 8.14 -4.51
C MET A 14 -17.06 8.88 -4.43
N ARG A 15 -17.87 8.55 -3.43
CA ARG A 15 -19.22 9.10 -3.23
C ARG A 15 -19.26 9.96 -1.98
N GLN A 16 -19.67 11.21 -2.12
CA GLN A 16 -20.00 12.05 -0.98
C GLN A 16 -21.26 11.49 -0.30
N ASN A 17 -21.21 11.33 1.02
CA ASN A 17 -22.27 10.69 1.77
C ASN A 17 -23.47 11.63 1.96
N ASP A 18 -24.67 11.18 1.58
CA ASP A 18 -25.90 11.99 1.63
C ASP A 18 -26.27 12.45 3.05
N ARG A 19 -25.94 11.66 4.07
CA ARG A 19 -26.26 11.94 5.49
C ARG A 19 -25.14 12.68 6.20
N LEU A 20 -23.89 12.48 5.76
CA LEU A 20 -22.68 13.08 6.32
C LEU A 20 -21.87 13.72 5.19
N PRO A 21 -22.25 14.94 4.72
CA PRO A 21 -21.62 15.56 3.55
C PRO A 21 -20.11 15.74 3.66
N GLU A 22 -19.55 15.73 4.88
CA GLU A 22 -18.12 15.81 5.11
C GLU A 22 -17.37 14.47 4.93
N VAL A 23 -18.09 13.39 4.64
CA VAL A 23 -17.55 12.04 4.44
C VAL A 23 -17.65 11.66 2.96
N PHE A 24 -16.55 11.14 2.41
CA PHE A 24 -16.47 10.54 1.09
C PHE A 24 -16.19 9.05 1.23
N ASP A 25 -17.14 8.22 0.82
CA ASP A 25 -17.01 6.76 0.82
C ASP A 25 -16.37 6.28 -0.48
N LEU A 26 -15.35 5.43 -0.37
CA LEU A 26 -14.63 4.87 -1.51
C LEU A 26 -15.00 3.41 -1.70
N GLU A 27 -15.34 3.08 -2.94
CA GLU A 27 -15.78 1.77 -3.34
C GLU A 27 -14.88 1.22 -4.46
N LEU A 28 -14.42 -0.02 -4.30
CA LEU A 28 -13.76 -0.76 -5.35
C LEU A 28 -14.81 -1.50 -6.19
N ASN A 29 -14.79 -1.30 -7.50
CA ASN A 29 -15.73 -1.92 -8.44
C ASN A 29 -15.11 -3.17 -9.13
N TYR A 30 -15.96 -3.90 -9.86
CA TYR A 30 -15.61 -5.07 -10.68
C TYR A 30 -14.94 -6.20 -9.88
N LEU A 31 -15.44 -6.45 -8.67
CA LEU A 31 -14.84 -7.45 -7.78
C LEU A 31 -14.88 -8.87 -8.36
N ASP A 32 -15.95 -9.21 -9.09
CA ASP A 32 -16.12 -10.54 -9.69
C ASP A 32 -15.08 -10.78 -10.80
N GLU A 33 -14.85 -9.79 -11.66
CA GLU A 33 -13.82 -9.84 -12.68
C GLU A 33 -12.42 -9.89 -12.06
N VAL A 34 -12.21 -9.16 -10.96
CA VAL A 34 -10.94 -9.20 -10.25
C VAL A 34 -10.68 -10.57 -9.64
N LYS A 35 -11.70 -11.17 -9.00
CA LYS A 35 -11.65 -12.52 -8.41
C LYS A 35 -11.27 -13.58 -9.42
N GLN A 36 -11.75 -13.44 -10.66
CA GLN A 36 -11.50 -14.40 -11.72
C GLN A 36 -10.02 -14.44 -12.15
N TYR A 37 -9.30 -13.32 -12.11
CA TYR A 37 -7.99 -13.19 -12.77
C TYR A 37 -6.81 -12.86 -11.85
N TYR A 38 -7.06 -12.35 -10.65
CA TYR A 38 -6.01 -11.80 -9.77
C TYR A 38 -6.01 -12.46 -8.39
N HIS A 39 -4.86 -12.35 -7.71
CA HIS A 39 -4.65 -12.92 -6.38
C HIS A 39 -4.65 -11.85 -5.29
N SER A 40 -4.24 -10.63 -5.63
CA SER A 40 -4.32 -9.48 -4.74
C SER A 40 -4.52 -8.19 -5.53
N VAL A 41 -5.02 -7.16 -4.84
CA VAL A 41 -5.16 -5.80 -5.34
C VAL A 41 -4.51 -4.85 -4.36
N GLU A 42 -3.72 -3.90 -4.85
CA GLU A 42 -3.23 -2.78 -4.06
C GLU A 42 -4.00 -1.51 -4.44
N CYS A 43 -4.37 -0.71 -3.45
CA CYS A 43 -4.94 0.61 -3.61
C CYS A 43 -4.10 1.60 -2.79
N HIS A 44 -3.44 2.55 -3.46
CA HIS A 44 -2.74 3.63 -2.78
C HIS A 44 -3.47 4.92 -3.07
N LEU A 45 -3.75 5.68 -2.03
CA LEU A 45 -4.44 6.96 -2.13
C LEU A 45 -3.62 8.02 -1.43
N VAL A 46 -3.54 9.19 -2.05
CA VAL A 46 -2.90 10.36 -1.48
C VAL A 46 -3.75 11.58 -1.72
N LEU A 47 -3.96 12.41 -0.70
CA LEU A 47 -4.73 13.63 -0.80
C LEU A 47 -3.86 14.83 -0.42
N TYR A 48 -3.77 15.80 -1.34
CA TYR A 48 -3.13 17.10 -1.15
C TYR A 48 -4.16 18.22 -1.39
N PRO A 49 -4.70 18.84 -0.33
CA PRO A 49 -5.46 20.07 -0.47
C PRO A 49 -4.59 21.20 -1.05
N TYR A 50 -5.17 22.05 -1.91
CA TYR A 50 -4.46 23.25 -2.38
C TYR A 50 -4.56 24.43 -1.44
N SER A 51 -5.58 24.45 -0.58
CA SER A 51 -5.70 25.46 0.45
C SER A 51 -4.67 25.26 1.55
N ARG A 52 -3.83 26.28 1.79
CA ARG A 52 -2.89 26.31 2.94
C ARG A 52 -3.60 26.29 4.30
N LYS A 53 -4.91 26.58 4.33
CA LYS A 53 -5.73 26.53 5.55
C LYS A 53 -6.07 25.09 5.97
N ILE A 54 -5.92 24.13 5.05
CA ILE A 54 -6.27 22.73 5.28
C ILE A 54 -4.97 21.94 5.48
N THR A 55 -4.64 21.66 6.74
CA THR A 55 -3.55 20.76 7.13
C THR A 55 -4.04 19.31 7.23
N SER A 56 -3.13 18.35 7.37
CA SER A 56 -3.47 16.94 7.56
C SER A 56 -4.40 16.68 8.73
N GLU A 57 -4.35 17.46 9.79
CA GLU A 57 -5.28 17.33 10.91
C GLU A 57 -6.75 17.62 10.55
N LYS A 58 -7.00 18.30 9.42
CA LYS A 58 -8.33 18.75 9.00
C LYS A 58 -9.03 17.75 8.08
N PHE A 59 -8.37 16.66 7.71
CA PHE A 59 -8.99 15.54 7.00
C PHE A 59 -8.37 14.23 7.47
N GLN A 60 -9.10 13.13 7.39
CA GLN A 60 -8.59 11.84 7.83
C GLN A 60 -9.02 10.76 6.85
N PHE A 61 -8.05 9.97 6.41
CA PHE A 61 -8.32 8.67 5.82
C PHE A 61 -8.76 7.72 6.93
N TYR A 62 -9.96 7.17 6.76
CA TYR A 62 -10.50 6.08 7.57
C TYR A 62 -10.61 4.82 6.71
N PRO A 63 -9.47 4.17 6.40
CA PRO A 63 -9.51 2.73 6.15
C PRO A 63 -10.05 1.99 7.39
N PHE A 64 -9.97 2.63 8.56
CA PHE A 64 -10.54 2.19 9.84
C PHE A 64 -11.15 3.35 10.61
N GLU A 65 -12.47 3.45 10.66
CA GLU A 65 -13.13 4.36 11.60
C GLU A 65 -12.88 3.96 13.07
N GLU A 66 -12.36 2.76 13.33
CA GLU A 66 -12.18 2.19 14.68
C GLU A 66 -10.73 2.22 15.22
N TYR A 67 -9.67 2.22 14.38
CA TYR A 67 -8.31 1.88 14.87
C TYR A 67 -7.15 2.77 14.41
N VAL A 68 -7.37 3.85 13.65
CA VAL A 68 -6.27 4.75 13.23
C VAL A 68 -5.57 5.37 14.45
N ARG A 69 -6.34 5.75 15.49
CA ARG A 69 -5.80 6.23 16.75
C ARG A 69 -5.09 5.13 17.53
N ASP A 70 -5.61 3.92 17.57
CA ASP A 70 -5.02 2.83 18.35
C ASP A 70 -3.66 2.40 17.78
N ILE A 71 -3.56 2.35 16.45
CA ILE A 71 -2.28 2.15 15.75
C ILE A 71 -1.32 3.31 16.05
N ALA A 72 -1.78 4.55 15.92
CA ALA A 72 -0.94 5.73 16.18
C ALA A 72 -0.50 5.86 17.67
N THR A 73 -1.31 5.36 18.60
CA THR A 73 -1.07 5.42 20.06
C THR A 73 -0.48 4.14 20.63
N HIS A 74 -0.07 3.18 19.78
CA HIS A 74 0.50 1.89 20.18
C HIS A 74 -0.43 1.04 21.09
N GLN A 75 -1.73 1.24 20.99
CA GLN A 75 -2.74 0.41 21.66
C GLN A 75 -3.01 -0.88 20.90
N ARG A 76 -3.66 -1.86 21.54
CA ARG A 76 -4.02 -3.13 20.89
C ARG A 76 -4.95 -2.86 19.69
N SER A 77 -4.48 -3.19 18.50
CA SER A 77 -5.22 -3.07 17.25
C SER A 77 -5.40 -4.45 16.60
N VAL A 78 -6.33 -4.57 15.65
CA VAL A 78 -6.44 -5.74 14.76
C VAL A 78 -5.26 -5.84 13.77
N TYR A 79 -4.41 -4.80 13.70
CA TYR A 79 -3.18 -4.78 12.92
C TYR A 79 -1.95 -4.80 13.82
N THR A 80 -0.89 -5.48 13.37
CA THR A 80 0.42 -5.51 14.02
C THR A 80 1.54 -5.05 13.08
N PRO A 81 2.64 -4.48 13.61
CA PRO A 81 3.79 -4.15 12.78
C PRO A 81 4.36 -5.37 12.06
N VAL A 82 4.67 -5.21 10.78
CA VAL A 82 5.36 -6.22 9.97
C VAL A 82 6.78 -6.36 10.51
N ASN A 83 7.10 -7.52 11.05
CA ASN A 83 8.44 -7.82 11.54
C ASN A 83 9.34 -8.17 10.35
N ASP A 84 10.19 -7.24 9.91
CA ASP A 84 11.18 -7.54 8.88
C ASP A 84 12.21 -8.55 9.43
N LYS A 85 12.19 -9.76 8.87
CA LYS A 85 13.06 -10.86 9.27
C LYS A 85 14.37 -10.89 8.47
N MET A 86 14.51 -10.08 7.41
CA MET A 86 15.67 -10.12 6.53
C MET A 86 16.96 -9.73 7.26
N ASN A 87 16.93 -8.68 8.09
CA ASN A 87 18.09 -8.23 8.86
C ASN A 87 18.59 -9.34 9.81
N LYS A 88 17.66 -10.05 10.44
CA LYS A 88 17.97 -11.19 11.32
C LYS A 88 18.58 -12.36 10.54
N GLY A 89 18.03 -12.66 9.36
CA GLY A 89 18.54 -13.70 8.47
C GLY A 89 19.94 -13.40 7.95
N PHE A 90 20.20 -12.16 7.52
CA PHE A 90 21.51 -11.72 7.07
C PHE A 90 22.54 -11.76 8.20
N GLY A 91 22.19 -11.25 9.38
CA GLY A 91 23.04 -11.38 10.57
C GLY A 91 23.38 -12.83 10.90
N LEU A 92 22.42 -13.75 10.79
CA LEU A 92 22.67 -15.18 11.00
C LEU A 92 23.65 -15.75 9.97
N ILE A 93 23.46 -15.45 8.69
CA ILE A 93 24.37 -15.90 7.62
C ILE A 93 25.78 -15.35 7.87
N PHE A 94 25.90 -14.08 8.26
CA PHE A 94 27.19 -13.46 8.54
C PHE A 94 27.88 -14.10 9.76
N GLY A 95 27.13 -14.39 10.83
CA GLY A 95 27.64 -15.15 11.97
C GLY A 95 28.10 -16.56 11.59
N ILE A 96 27.34 -17.27 10.74
CA ILE A 96 27.72 -18.60 10.22
C ILE A 96 29.00 -18.50 9.38
N LEU A 97 29.16 -17.47 8.55
CA LEU A 97 30.39 -17.27 7.77
C LEU A 97 31.62 -17.11 8.66
N ILE A 98 31.52 -16.32 9.74
CA ILE A 98 32.60 -16.19 10.72
C ILE A 98 32.89 -17.53 11.43
N ALA A 99 31.85 -18.27 11.83
CA ALA A 99 32.02 -19.59 12.43
C ALA A 99 32.72 -20.57 11.48
N LEU A 100 32.38 -20.55 10.18
CA LEU A 100 33.04 -21.36 9.16
C LEU A 100 34.51 -20.99 8.97
N ILE A 101 34.87 -19.70 9.10
CA ILE A 101 36.27 -19.25 9.09
C ILE A 101 37.03 -19.86 10.27
N PHE A 102 36.50 -19.77 11.49
CA PHE A 102 37.11 -20.42 12.66
C PHE A 102 37.23 -21.94 12.45
N ALA A 103 36.17 -22.61 12.02
CA ALA A 103 36.19 -24.05 11.77
C ALA A 103 37.25 -24.48 10.73
N ARG A 104 37.53 -23.64 9.73
CA ARG A 104 38.47 -23.95 8.65
C ARG A 104 39.93 -23.64 9.00
N PHE A 105 40.17 -22.58 9.75
CA PHE A 105 41.52 -22.03 9.98
C PHE A 105 42.03 -22.18 11.42
N LYS A 106 41.12 -22.25 12.40
CA LYS A 106 41.42 -22.41 13.84
C LYS A 106 40.33 -23.25 14.53
N PRO A 107 40.22 -24.56 14.21
CA PRO A 107 39.13 -25.39 14.69
C PRO A 107 39.13 -25.56 16.22
N ASP A 108 40.31 -25.59 16.85
CA ASP A 108 40.45 -25.74 18.30
C ASP A 108 39.89 -24.51 19.06
N ASP A 109 39.97 -23.34 18.43
CA ASP A 109 39.45 -22.08 19.00
C ASP A 109 37.94 -21.91 18.76
N LEU A 110 37.26 -22.79 17.99
CA LEU A 110 35.87 -22.60 17.57
C LEU A 110 34.90 -22.44 18.76
N PHE A 111 35.15 -23.18 19.84
CA PHE A 111 34.36 -23.12 21.08
C PHE A 111 34.97 -22.23 22.16
N SER A 112 36.01 -21.46 21.82
CA SER A 112 36.55 -20.45 22.71
C SER A 112 35.54 -19.31 22.93
N VAL A 113 35.67 -18.64 24.07
CA VAL A 113 34.88 -17.45 24.39
C VAL A 113 35.06 -16.39 23.29
N GLU A 114 36.27 -16.24 22.76
CA GLU A 114 36.62 -15.27 21.72
C GLU A 114 35.87 -15.53 20.41
N SER A 115 35.81 -16.80 19.98
CA SER A 115 35.07 -17.21 18.78
C SER A 115 33.57 -17.01 18.96
N ILE A 116 33.02 -17.36 20.13
CA ILE A 116 31.61 -17.16 20.43
C ILE A 116 31.26 -15.66 20.39
N VAL A 117 32.05 -14.82 21.07
CA VAL A 117 31.89 -13.36 21.05
C VAL A 117 32.01 -12.80 19.63
N SER A 118 32.93 -13.31 18.83
CA SER A 118 33.11 -12.89 17.42
C SER A 118 31.91 -13.24 16.55
N VAL A 119 31.34 -14.44 16.70
CA VAL A 119 30.13 -14.87 15.96
C VAL A 119 28.92 -14.04 16.37
N PHE A 120 28.74 -13.78 17.67
CA PHE A 120 27.65 -12.92 18.15
C PHE A 120 27.83 -11.46 17.72
N GLY A 121 29.06 -10.94 17.79
CA GLY A 121 29.40 -9.60 17.29
C GLY A 121 29.11 -9.46 15.80
N ALA A 122 29.49 -10.46 15.00
CA ALA A 122 29.18 -10.52 13.59
C ALA A 122 27.66 -10.58 13.34
N TYR A 123 26.90 -11.35 14.11
CA TYR A 123 25.45 -11.36 14.01
C TYR A 123 24.84 -9.96 14.23
N LEU A 124 25.26 -9.26 15.29
CA LEU A 124 24.75 -7.92 15.61
C LEU A 124 25.14 -6.91 14.51
N LEU A 125 26.41 -6.88 14.12
CA LEU A 125 26.90 -6.00 13.05
C LEU A 125 26.24 -6.30 11.70
N GLY A 126 26.06 -7.57 11.36
CA GLY A 126 25.40 -7.98 10.13
C GLY A 126 23.96 -7.50 10.07
N LYS A 127 23.21 -7.61 11.18
CA LYS A 127 21.83 -7.13 11.26
C LYS A 127 21.73 -5.62 10.96
N ASP A 128 22.68 -4.83 11.45
CA ASP A 128 22.69 -3.38 11.23
C ASP A 128 23.20 -3.03 9.82
N LEU A 129 24.26 -3.71 9.35
CA LEU A 129 24.83 -3.56 8.01
C LEU A 129 23.82 -3.85 6.91
N TRP A 130 22.88 -4.78 7.15
CA TRP A 130 21.82 -5.08 6.19
C TRP A 130 21.01 -3.83 5.83
N THR A 131 20.68 -2.97 6.80
CA THR A 131 19.91 -1.75 6.52
C THR A 131 20.65 -0.82 5.57
N ASP A 132 21.97 -0.68 5.71
CA ASP A 132 22.79 0.14 4.82
C ASP A 132 22.90 -0.48 3.41
N ILE A 133 23.10 -1.79 3.34
CA ILE A 133 23.09 -2.53 2.06
C ILE A 133 21.74 -2.38 1.37
N ASP A 134 20.65 -2.44 2.12
CA ASP A 134 19.29 -2.30 1.61
C ASP A 134 19.10 -0.95 0.93
N HIS A 135 19.40 0.13 1.65
CA HIS A 135 19.35 1.49 1.12
C HIS A 135 20.29 1.70 -0.06
N PHE A 136 21.48 1.11 -0.02
CA PHE A 136 22.41 1.15 -1.14
C PHE A 136 21.81 0.48 -2.39
N LEU A 137 21.27 -0.74 -2.27
CA LEU A 137 20.66 -1.47 -3.38
C LEU A 137 19.48 -0.70 -3.99
N ILE A 138 18.62 -0.13 -3.15
CA ILE A 138 17.50 0.71 -3.59
C ILE A 138 18.02 1.89 -4.42
N ASN A 139 18.97 2.65 -3.87
CA ASN A 139 19.51 3.84 -4.50
C ASN A 139 20.29 3.55 -5.78
N ALA A 140 21.10 2.48 -5.77
CA ALA A 140 21.90 2.07 -6.92
C ALA A 140 21.04 1.61 -8.10
N THR A 141 19.90 0.98 -7.81
CA THR A 141 19.05 0.38 -8.86
C THR A 141 17.83 1.24 -9.22
N LYS A 142 17.62 2.40 -8.58
CA LYS A 142 16.40 3.24 -8.73
C LYS A 142 16.06 3.63 -10.17
N ASN A 143 17.07 3.77 -11.03
CA ASN A 143 16.90 4.19 -12.43
C ASN A 143 16.94 3.02 -13.43
N PHE A 144 17.21 1.79 -12.96
CA PHE A 144 17.30 0.62 -13.83
C PHE A 144 15.91 0.06 -14.15
N LYS A 145 15.81 -0.74 -15.21
CA LYS A 145 14.56 -1.50 -15.48
C LYS A 145 14.34 -2.57 -14.41
N LEU A 146 15.39 -3.20 -13.92
CA LEU A 146 15.35 -4.11 -12.78
C LEU A 146 15.75 -3.34 -11.52
N ARG A 147 14.81 -3.15 -10.60
CA ARG A 147 15.00 -2.35 -9.38
C ARG A 147 14.87 -3.21 -8.15
N TYR A 148 15.69 -2.92 -7.15
CA TYR A 148 15.47 -3.35 -5.79
C TYR A 148 14.54 -2.33 -5.11
N THR A 149 13.43 -2.79 -4.56
CA THR A 149 12.32 -1.94 -4.10
C THR A 149 12.13 -2.01 -2.59
N ASP A 150 11.62 -0.94 -2.01
CA ASP A 150 11.27 -0.88 -0.58
C ASP A 150 10.19 -1.90 -0.20
N SER A 151 10.34 -2.48 0.99
CA SER A 151 9.20 -3.07 1.68
C SER A 151 8.41 -1.96 2.34
N TYR A 152 7.30 -1.54 1.73
CA TYR A 152 6.63 -0.30 2.13
C TYR A 152 5.36 -0.50 2.98
N TYR A 153 4.94 -1.73 3.25
CA TYR A 153 3.83 -1.99 4.18
C TYR A 153 4.34 -2.14 5.61
N PHE A 154 3.84 -1.31 6.52
CA PHE A 154 4.26 -1.33 7.92
C PHE A 154 3.36 -2.20 8.80
N TYR A 155 2.09 -2.36 8.44
CA TYR A 155 1.10 -3.08 9.25
C TYR A 155 0.52 -4.30 8.51
N GLU A 156 0.22 -5.36 9.25
CA GLU A 156 -0.44 -6.57 8.77
C GLU A 156 -1.64 -6.95 9.66
N LEU A 157 -2.73 -7.39 9.03
CA LEU A 157 -3.96 -7.79 9.71
C LEU A 157 -3.78 -9.11 10.46
N VAL A 158 -4.10 -9.11 11.76
CA VAL A 158 -4.23 -10.32 12.57
C VAL A 158 -5.59 -10.95 12.28
N ARG A 159 -5.57 -12.14 11.67
CA ARG A 159 -6.78 -12.85 11.26
C ARG A 159 -7.41 -13.63 12.42
N ASN A 160 -8.70 -13.94 12.25
CA ASN A 160 -9.45 -14.87 13.10
C ASN A 160 -9.46 -14.53 14.60
N THR A 161 -9.38 -13.23 14.91
CA THR A 161 -9.60 -12.74 16.27
C THR A 161 -11.05 -12.29 16.43
N THR A 162 -11.55 -12.29 17.67
CA THR A 162 -12.88 -11.75 18.00
C THR A 162 -13.01 -10.30 17.54
N LEU A 163 -11.98 -9.46 17.73
CA LEU A 163 -11.99 -8.06 17.29
C LEU A 163 -12.14 -7.93 15.77
N THR A 164 -11.44 -8.78 14.99
CA THR A 164 -11.55 -8.77 13.53
C THR A 164 -12.96 -9.16 13.06
N GLN A 165 -13.60 -10.12 13.73
CA GLN A 165 -14.97 -10.54 13.40
C GLN A 165 -16.00 -9.46 13.76
N TYR A 166 -15.85 -8.82 14.92
CA TYR A 166 -16.73 -7.72 15.33
C TYR A 166 -16.60 -6.52 14.39
N SER A 167 -15.37 -6.16 13.99
CA SER A 167 -15.16 -5.07 13.04
C SER A 167 -15.81 -5.38 11.68
N TYR A 168 -15.70 -6.64 11.21
CA TYR A 168 -16.36 -7.05 9.96
C TYR A 168 -17.88 -6.90 10.06
N PHE A 169 -18.48 -7.38 11.15
CA PHE A 169 -19.92 -7.27 11.36
C PHE A 169 -20.38 -5.81 11.47
N ALA A 170 -19.75 -5.01 12.32
CA ALA A 170 -20.11 -3.61 12.57
C ALA A 170 -20.07 -2.76 11.29
N ARG A 171 -19.04 -2.94 10.45
CA ARG A 171 -18.93 -2.22 9.17
C ARG A 171 -20.00 -2.60 8.18
N LYS A 172 -20.35 -3.89 8.09
CA LYS A 172 -21.43 -4.34 7.23
C LYS A 172 -22.74 -3.64 7.59
N GLU A 173 -23.06 -3.56 8.89
CA GLU A 173 -24.24 -2.86 9.38
C GLU A 173 -24.17 -1.35 9.15
N ARG A 174 -22.99 -0.74 9.34
CA ARG A 174 -22.80 0.71 9.20
C ARG A 174 -22.93 1.22 7.77
N TYR A 175 -22.31 0.54 6.82
CA TYR A 175 -22.29 0.99 5.43
C TYR A 175 -23.41 0.38 4.57
N GLY A 176 -24.16 -0.60 5.11
CA GLY A 176 -25.19 -1.33 4.37
C GLY A 176 -24.65 -2.06 3.13
N LYS A 177 -23.33 -2.24 3.05
CA LYS A 177 -22.62 -2.79 1.90
C LYS A 177 -21.49 -3.68 2.40
N GLN A 178 -21.05 -4.58 1.53
CA GLN A 178 -19.86 -5.36 1.79
C GLN A 178 -18.63 -4.46 1.83
N HIS A 179 -17.67 -4.83 2.67
CA HIS A 179 -16.43 -4.09 2.85
C HIS A 179 -15.23 -5.04 2.72
N LEU A 180 -14.10 -4.49 2.31
CA LEU A 180 -12.84 -5.22 2.23
C LEU A 180 -11.91 -4.71 3.31
N LEU A 181 -11.32 -5.64 4.07
CA LEU A 181 -10.23 -5.32 4.98
C LEU A 181 -8.89 -5.56 4.29
N PRO A 182 -7.98 -4.58 4.31
CA PRO A 182 -6.66 -4.78 3.73
C PRO A 182 -5.86 -5.77 4.59
N GLN A 183 -5.22 -6.76 3.96
CA GLN A 183 -4.28 -7.65 4.63
C GLN A 183 -3.04 -6.90 5.10
N LYS A 184 -2.55 -5.95 4.29
CA LYS A 184 -1.43 -5.09 4.66
C LYS A 184 -1.78 -3.63 4.45
N LEU A 185 -1.23 -2.78 5.31
CA LEU A 185 -1.49 -1.35 5.30
C LEU A 185 -0.22 -0.56 5.60
N ASP A 186 -0.13 0.62 5.02
CA ASP A 186 0.76 1.68 5.43
C ASP A 186 -0.01 3.01 5.46
N PHE A 187 0.31 3.88 6.42
CA PHE A 187 -0.31 5.20 6.57
C PHE A 187 0.78 6.22 6.89
N ILE A 188 0.85 7.26 6.07
CA ILE A 188 1.85 8.32 6.19
C ILE A 188 1.11 9.65 6.29
N GLU A 189 1.40 10.40 7.33
CA GLU A 189 0.90 11.75 7.53
C GLU A 189 2.03 12.76 7.42
N HIS A 190 1.84 13.76 6.57
CA HIS A 190 2.68 14.95 6.46
C HIS A 190 1.83 16.18 6.75
N SER A 191 2.43 17.34 7.04
CA SER A 191 1.70 18.55 7.47
C SER A 191 0.54 18.97 6.55
N ASN A 192 0.63 18.67 5.25
CA ASN A 192 -0.35 19.06 4.23
C ASN A 192 -0.84 17.89 3.38
N SER A 193 -0.56 16.64 3.77
CA SER A 193 -1.01 15.47 3.02
C SER A 193 -1.15 14.22 3.88
N GLN A 194 -2.02 13.32 3.44
CA GLN A 194 -2.04 11.96 3.96
C GLN A 194 -1.94 10.99 2.80
N THR A 195 -1.22 9.90 3.03
CA THR A 195 -1.12 8.75 2.13
C THR A 195 -1.60 7.51 2.87
N VAL A 196 -2.44 6.71 2.23
CA VAL A 196 -2.79 5.36 2.68
C VAL A 196 -2.45 4.37 1.58
N ARG A 197 -1.87 3.24 1.95
CA ARG A 197 -1.60 2.12 1.04
C ARG A 197 -2.27 0.89 1.61
N MET A 198 -3.06 0.21 0.80
CA MET A 198 -3.86 -0.94 1.18
C MET A 198 -3.59 -2.08 0.22
N LEU A 199 -3.27 -3.26 0.75
CA LEU A 199 -3.19 -4.50 -0.01
C LEU A 199 -4.33 -5.43 0.40
N PHE A 200 -5.16 -5.81 -0.55
CA PHE A 200 -6.27 -6.74 -0.38
C PHE A 200 -5.93 -8.09 -1.01
N GLU A 201 -6.09 -9.17 -0.25
CA GLU A 201 -5.93 -10.53 -0.74
C GLU A 201 -7.29 -11.05 -1.24
N VAL A 202 -7.37 -11.41 -2.53
CA VAL A 202 -8.63 -11.76 -3.21
C VAL A 202 -9.30 -12.99 -2.59
N LYS A 203 -8.50 -13.93 -2.07
CA LYS A 203 -9.00 -15.13 -1.37
C LYS A 203 -9.88 -14.80 -0.15
N ASP A 204 -9.72 -13.62 0.44
CA ASP A 204 -10.45 -13.18 1.64
C ASP A 204 -11.74 -12.44 1.30
N TRP A 205 -12.05 -12.26 0.01
CA TRP A 205 -13.26 -11.61 -0.45
C TRP A 205 -14.47 -12.57 -0.46
N THR A 206 -14.44 -13.69 0.26
CA THR A 206 -15.59 -14.60 0.35
C THR A 206 -16.22 -14.42 1.74
N PRO A 207 -17.50 -14.04 1.86
CA PRO A 207 -18.60 -14.18 0.89
C PRO A 207 -18.99 -12.87 0.20
N VAL A 208 -18.05 -11.99 -0.18
CA VAL A 208 -18.36 -10.71 -0.84
C VAL A 208 -19.05 -10.98 -2.18
N THR A 209 -20.39 -11.00 -2.20
CA THR A 209 -21.26 -11.09 -3.37
C THR A 209 -21.64 -9.70 -3.88
N GLY A 210 -21.27 -9.40 -5.12
CA GLY A 210 -21.67 -8.16 -5.80
C GLY A 210 -20.54 -7.48 -6.56
N ALA A 211 -20.90 -6.52 -7.41
CA ALA A 211 -19.95 -5.84 -8.29
C ALA A 211 -19.00 -4.87 -7.56
N SER A 212 -19.27 -4.48 -6.31
CA SER A 212 -18.44 -3.50 -5.60
C SER A 212 -18.46 -3.66 -4.08
N ALA A 213 -17.42 -3.16 -3.41
CA ALA A 213 -17.31 -3.15 -1.95
C ALA A 213 -16.65 -1.86 -1.46
N HIS A 214 -17.05 -1.44 -0.27
CA HIS A 214 -16.43 -0.32 0.45
C HIS A 214 -15.01 -0.70 0.88
N ILE A 215 -14.06 0.20 0.67
CA ILE A 215 -12.65 -0.01 1.04
C ILE A 215 -12.16 0.97 2.10
N MET A 216 -12.68 2.21 2.12
CA MET A 216 -12.37 3.23 3.11
C MET A 216 -13.31 4.43 2.99
N SER A 217 -13.27 5.29 3.99
CA SER A 217 -13.89 6.62 3.93
C SER A 217 -12.84 7.71 4.12
N ILE A 218 -13.06 8.88 3.54
CA ILE A 218 -12.28 10.10 3.77
C ILE A 218 -13.19 11.08 4.48
N ARG A 219 -12.83 11.52 5.68
CA ARG A 219 -13.57 12.57 6.39
C ARG A 219 -12.82 13.87 6.32
N VAL A 220 -13.53 14.94 6.01
CA VAL A 220 -13.03 16.31 6.06
C VAL A 220 -13.68 17.00 7.24
N SER A 221 -12.98 17.94 7.88
CA SER A 221 -13.60 18.80 8.88
C SER A 221 -14.76 19.59 8.23
N PRO A 222 -15.98 19.58 8.82
CA PRO A 222 -17.13 20.26 8.22
C PRO A 222 -16.88 21.72 7.85
N LYS A 223 -16.12 22.45 8.68
CA LYS A 223 -15.75 23.86 8.46
C LYS A 223 -14.83 24.08 7.24
N HIS A 224 -14.17 23.04 6.76
CA HIS A 224 -13.17 23.11 5.69
C HIS A 224 -13.62 22.43 4.39
N LEU A 225 -14.76 21.73 4.41
CA LEU A 225 -15.30 21.02 3.24
C LEU A 225 -15.51 21.97 2.06
N THR A 226 -16.20 23.10 2.30
CA THR A 226 -16.46 24.10 1.25
C THR A 226 -15.16 24.65 0.68
N THR A 227 -14.18 24.97 1.53
CA THR A 227 -12.86 25.45 1.09
C THR A 227 -12.12 24.39 0.29
N LEU A 228 -12.17 23.13 0.68
CA LEU A 228 -11.54 22.01 -0.04
C LEU A 228 -12.11 21.87 -1.45
N LEU A 229 -13.43 21.94 -1.59
CA LEU A 229 -14.11 21.79 -2.88
C LEU A 229 -13.90 23.00 -3.80
N GLN A 230 -13.92 24.22 -3.24
CA GLN A 230 -13.75 25.47 -4.00
C GLN A 230 -12.31 25.72 -4.44
N GLU A 231 -11.34 25.59 -3.52
CA GLU A 231 -9.92 25.78 -3.85
C GLU A 231 -9.32 24.56 -4.58
N GLY A 232 -9.95 23.40 -4.40
CA GLY A 232 -9.58 22.14 -5.02
C GLY A 232 -8.48 21.39 -4.28
N PHE A 233 -8.21 20.19 -4.79
CA PHE A 233 -7.24 19.26 -4.23
C PHE A 233 -6.62 18.41 -5.36
N MET A 234 -5.49 17.76 -5.04
CA MET A 234 -4.98 16.61 -5.78
C MET A 234 -5.31 15.34 -5.00
N LEU A 235 -6.13 14.46 -5.57
CA LEU A 235 -6.32 13.11 -5.06
C LEU A 235 -5.63 12.15 -6.02
N GLY A 236 -4.48 11.61 -5.64
CA GLY A 236 -3.77 10.60 -6.42
C GLY A 236 -4.20 9.20 -6.03
N MET A 237 -4.48 8.35 -7.02
CA MET A 237 -4.79 6.94 -6.84
C MET A 237 -3.85 6.07 -7.68
N LYS A 238 -3.29 5.05 -7.05
CA LYS A 238 -2.67 3.91 -7.71
C LYS A 238 -3.49 2.66 -7.43
N MET A 239 -3.85 1.93 -8.47
CA MET A 239 -4.36 0.56 -8.36
C MET A 239 -3.33 -0.40 -8.93
N SER A 240 -3.03 -1.49 -8.23
CA SER A 240 -2.20 -2.59 -8.74
C SER A 240 -2.96 -3.89 -8.70
N PHE A 241 -3.15 -4.52 -9.86
CA PHE A 241 -3.77 -5.83 -9.98
C PHE A 241 -2.68 -6.89 -10.09
N ASN A 242 -2.59 -7.75 -9.09
CA ASN A 242 -1.44 -8.62 -8.88
C ASN A 242 -1.81 -10.08 -9.14
N ARG A 243 -1.06 -10.74 -10.02
CA ARG A 243 -1.18 -12.17 -10.29
C ARG A 243 0.09 -12.89 -9.88
N ARG A 244 -0.04 -13.80 -8.92
CA ARG A 244 1.07 -14.63 -8.44
C ARG A 244 1.23 -15.87 -9.31
N ASN A 245 2.47 -16.17 -9.65
CA ASN A 245 2.95 -17.46 -10.09
C ASN A 245 3.91 -18.02 -9.01
N ARG A 246 4.44 -19.23 -9.19
CA ARG A 246 5.25 -19.92 -8.15
C ARG A 246 6.44 -19.11 -7.62
N PHE A 247 7.09 -18.30 -8.46
CA PHE A 247 8.30 -17.55 -8.10
C PHE A 247 8.22 -16.05 -8.36
N THR A 248 7.20 -15.61 -9.10
CA THR A 248 7.10 -14.22 -9.54
C THR A 248 5.67 -13.72 -9.43
N THR A 249 5.52 -12.41 -9.26
CA THR A 249 4.22 -11.73 -9.30
C THR A 249 4.21 -10.78 -10.49
N ARG A 250 3.21 -10.91 -11.35
CA ARG A 250 2.93 -9.93 -12.41
C ARG A 250 2.01 -8.87 -11.85
N HIS A 251 2.33 -7.61 -12.07
CA HIS A 251 1.54 -6.47 -11.63
C HIS A 251 1.10 -5.67 -12.84
N PHE A 252 -0.20 -5.39 -12.90
CA PHE A 252 -0.75 -4.38 -13.78
C PHE A 252 -1.14 -3.17 -12.94
N GLU A 253 -0.33 -2.11 -13.03
CA GLU A 253 -0.50 -0.89 -12.24
C GLU A 253 -1.13 0.19 -13.10
N VAL A 254 -2.10 0.91 -12.54
CA VAL A 254 -2.72 2.09 -13.15
C VAL A 254 -2.74 3.23 -12.15
N PHE A 255 -2.54 4.43 -12.67
CA PHE A 255 -2.38 5.67 -11.91
C PHE A 255 -3.29 6.72 -12.53
N GLN A 256 -4.21 7.23 -11.74
CA GLN A 256 -5.03 8.38 -12.10
C GLN A 256 -5.15 9.28 -10.87
N SER A 257 -5.32 10.57 -11.10
CA SER A 257 -5.53 11.55 -10.06
C SER A 257 -6.70 12.46 -10.42
N LEU A 258 -7.33 13.05 -9.40
CA LEU A 258 -8.27 14.15 -9.56
C LEU A 258 -7.53 15.45 -9.20
N HIS A 259 -7.30 16.30 -10.20
CA HIS A 259 -6.77 17.66 -10.02
C HIS A 259 -7.92 18.65 -10.09
N ARG A 260 -8.25 19.31 -8.96
CA ARG A 260 -9.46 20.16 -8.88
C ARG A 260 -10.70 19.43 -9.40
N GLN A 261 -10.86 18.18 -8.96
CA GLN A 261 -11.96 17.28 -9.35
C GLN A 261 -11.92 16.80 -10.82
N GLN A 262 -10.96 17.26 -11.64
CA GLN A 262 -10.80 16.81 -13.02
C GLN A 262 -9.85 15.61 -13.10
N PRO A 263 -10.24 14.53 -13.81
CA PRO A 263 -9.39 13.34 -13.93
C PRO A 263 -8.18 13.61 -14.84
N GLY A 264 -7.04 13.07 -14.46
CA GLY A 264 -5.81 13.07 -15.27
C GLY A 264 -4.72 12.26 -14.60
N CYS A 265 -3.48 12.33 -15.10
CA CYS A 265 -2.36 11.64 -14.48
C CYS A 265 -1.07 12.43 -14.58
N ILE A 266 -0.14 12.16 -13.66
CA ILE A 266 1.23 12.64 -13.72
C ILE A 266 2.08 11.57 -14.41
N ASP A 267 2.86 11.96 -15.42
CA ASP A 267 3.77 11.06 -16.13
C ASP A 267 5.09 10.83 -15.38
N ASP A 268 5.98 10.00 -15.94
CA ASP A 268 7.30 9.71 -15.35
C ASP A 268 8.20 10.95 -15.25
N ASN A 269 7.91 12.03 -15.97
CA ASN A 269 8.64 13.30 -15.95
C ASN A 269 8.03 14.35 -15.02
N GLY A 270 6.89 14.04 -14.39
CA GLY A 270 6.18 14.98 -13.52
C GLY A 270 5.17 15.88 -14.25
N ASN A 271 4.91 15.68 -15.54
CA ASN A 271 3.95 16.48 -16.30
C ASN A 271 2.51 16.00 -16.10
N TRP A 272 1.59 16.94 -15.99
CA TRP A 272 0.16 16.67 -15.88
C TRP A 272 -0.47 16.39 -17.26
N ASN A 273 -1.22 15.30 -17.36
CA ASN A 273 -1.92 14.86 -18.56
C ASN A 273 -3.43 14.78 -18.27
N ASN A 274 -4.20 15.74 -18.79
CA ASN A 274 -5.65 15.84 -18.60
C ASN A 274 -6.40 14.67 -19.23
N HIS A 275 -7.38 14.07 -18.54
CA HIS A 275 -8.24 12.98 -19.04
C HIS A 275 -7.51 11.70 -19.46
N HIS A 276 -6.29 11.51 -18.95
CA HIS A 276 -5.53 10.30 -19.17
C HIS A 276 -5.37 9.53 -17.86
N PHE A 277 -4.99 8.25 -17.98
CA PHE A 277 -4.37 7.51 -16.89
C PHE A 277 -3.01 6.99 -17.36
N PHE A 278 -2.11 6.83 -16.42
CA PHE A 278 -0.80 6.26 -16.66
C PHE A 278 -0.82 4.79 -16.21
N TYR A 279 -0.14 3.90 -16.94
CA TYR A 279 -0.07 2.48 -16.59
C TYR A 279 1.37 2.00 -16.55
N ARG A 280 1.62 0.95 -15.76
CA ARG A 280 2.87 0.19 -15.75
C ARG A 280 2.58 -1.31 -15.69
N GLN A 281 3.36 -2.08 -16.44
CA GLN A 281 3.40 -3.53 -16.32
C GLN A 281 4.74 -3.93 -15.71
N THR A 282 4.69 -4.64 -14.59
CA THR A 282 5.90 -5.03 -13.86
C THR A 282 5.86 -6.49 -13.43
N ILE A 283 7.03 -7.05 -13.16
CA ILE A 283 7.19 -8.41 -12.64
C ILE A 283 8.09 -8.33 -11.41
N SER A 284 7.67 -8.88 -10.28
CA SER A 284 8.50 -8.93 -9.07
C SER A 284 8.84 -10.35 -8.66
N ALA A 285 9.98 -10.49 -7.99
CA ALA A 285 10.41 -11.68 -7.25
C ALA A 285 10.99 -11.19 -5.91
N GLY A 286 10.21 -11.29 -4.84
CA GLY A 286 10.54 -10.62 -3.57
C GLY A 286 10.66 -9.10 -3.76
N ARG A 287 11.81 -8.53 -3.39
CA ARG A 287 12.09 -7.09 -3.51
C ARG A 287 12.65 -6.66 -4.86
N LEU A 288 13.01 -7.61 -5.73
CA LEU A 288 13.42 -7.31 -7.11
C LEU A 288 12.19 -7.12 -7.98
N LYS A 289 12.12 -6.00 -8.70
CA LYS A 289 10.99 -5.62 -9.55
C LYS A 289 11.49 -5.14 -10.92
N TYR A 290 11.08 -5.85 -11.96
CA TYR A 290 11.34 -5.53 -13.36
C TYR A 290 10.19 -4.69 -13.94
N PHE A 291 10.52 -3.51 -14.48
CA PHE A 291 9.61 -2.59 -15.14
C PHE A 291 9.62 -2.84 -16.65
N ALA A 292 8.63 -3.58 -17.13
CA ALA A 292 8.61 -4.09 -18.50
C ALA A 292 8.13 -3.03 -19.50
N SER A 293 7.02 -2.37 -19.19
CA SER A 293 6.42 -1.34 -20.03
C SER A 293 5.65 -0.32 -19.19
N SER A 294 5.54 0.89 -19.71
CA SER A 294 4.70 1.95 -19.17
C SER A 294 4.15 2.80 -20.31
N GLY A 295 3.12 3.58 -20.03
CA GLY A 295 2.56 4.51 -20.99
C GLY A 295 1.37 5.28 -20.45
N ILE A 296 0.86 6.18 -21.27
CA ILE A 296 -0.31 7.01 -20.96
C ILE A 296 -1.40 6.66 -21.95
N ILE A 297 -2.63 6.52 -21.48
CA ILE A 297 -3.80 6.23 -22.31
C ILE A 297 -4.92 7.20 -21.98
N GLN A 298 -5.53 7.72 -23.03
CA GLN A 298 -6.79 8.44 -22.94
C GLN A 298 -7.93 7.43 -22.86
N ASN A 299 -8.73 7.51 -21.80
CA ASN A 299 -9.89 6.65 -21.62
C ASN A 299 -10.87 7.30 -20.65
N SER A 300 -12.01 6.63 -20.44
CA SER A 300 -12.95 6.98 -19.39
C SER A 300 -12.24 7.04 -18.02
N PRO A 301 -12.72 7.89 -17.09
CA PRO A 301 -12.14 7.99 -15.76
C PRO A 301 -12.09 6.64 -15.05
N LEU A 302 -10.94 6.34 -14.43
CA LEU A 302 -10.78 5.22 -13.49
C LEU A 302 -11.34 5.57 -12.11
N ILE A 303 -11.32 6.85 -11.76
CA ILE A 303 -11.91 7.40 -10.54
C ILE A 303 -13.15 8.18 -10.94
N GLU A 304 -14.29 7.81 -10.37
CA GLU A 304 -15.53 8.57 -10.49
C GLU A 304 -15.81 9.31 -9.18
N LEU A 305 -15.92 10.64 -9.21
CA LEU A 305 -16.32 11.46 -8.08
C LEU A 305 -17.80 11.82 -8.19
N LYS A 306 -18.60 11.38 -7.20
CA LYS A 306 -20.02 11.72 -7.07
C LYS A 306 -20.19 12.67 -5.89
N LEU A 307 -20.44 13.94 -6.19
CA LEU A 307 -20.81 14.95 -5.20
C LEU A 307 -22.33 14.98 -5.04
N LEU A 308 -22.78 15.59 -3.94
CA LEU A 308 -24.20 15.83 -3.64
C LEU A 308 -24.85 16.87 -4.55
#